data_AF-G5J5L4-F1
#
_entry.id   AF-G5J5L4-F1
#
_cell.length_a   1.000
_cell.length_b   1.000
_cell.length_c   1.000
_cell.angle_alpha   90.00
_cell.angle_beta   90.00
_cell.angle_gamma   90.00
#
_symmetry.space_group_name_H-M   'P 1'
#
loop_
_entity.id
_entity.type
_entity.pdbx_description
1 polymer ?
#
loop_
_entity_poly.entity_id
_entity_poly.type
_entity_poly.pdbx_seq_one_letter_code
_entity_poly.pdbx_strand_id
1 'polypeptide(L)'
;MVSNLDLQRNVSTLKSQLTSTQEAWQGFKQGEWVKEVNVRDFIQKNYTPYQGDESFLETVTPATDTLWNEVKSLMVQEIVRIKYAII
;
A
#
# COMPACT_ATOMS: atom_id res chain seq x y z
N MET A 1 -27.22 24.99 25.78
CA MET A 1 -27.94 23.86 25.13
C MET A 1 -27.18 23.51 23.86
N VAL A 2 -26.64 22.29 23.75
CA VAL A 2 -25.92 21.84 22.53
C VAL A 2 -26.97 21.57 21.44
N SER A 3 -26.75 22.06 20.23
CA SER A 3 -27.74 21.94 19.15
C SER A 3 -27.74 20.51 18.57
N ASN A 4 -28.89 20.05 18.08
CA ASN A 4 -29.03 18.73 17.44
C ASN A 4 -28.12 18.58 16.20
N LEU A 5 -27.74 19.70 15.58
CA LEU A 5 -26.80 19.74 14.45
C LEU A 5 -25.37 19.41 14.86
N ASP A 6 -24.95 19.80 16.07
CA ASP A 6 -23.62 19.50 16.62
C ASP A 6 -23.50 18.02 17.00
N LEU A 7 -24.61 17.42 17.47
CA LEU A 7 -24.68 15.98 17.76
C LEU A 7 -24.54 15.14 16.49
N GLN A 8 -25.16 15.55 15.37
CA GLN A 8 -25.08 14.80 14.12
C GLN A 8 -23.69 14.85 13.47
N ARG A 9 -22.99 15.99 13.53
CA ARG A 9 -21.61 16.13 13.02
C ARG A 9 -20.60 15.29 13.80
N ASN A 10 -20.77 15.18 15.11
CA ASN A 10 -19.89 14.35 15.94
C ASN A 10 -20.10 12.86 15.64
N VAL A 11 -21.34 12.42 15.42
CA VAL A 11 -21.64 11.03 15.07
C VAL A 11 -21.06 10.63 13.70
N SER A 12 -21.11 11.51 12.68
CA SER A 12 -20.53 11.20 11.36
C SER A 12 -19.00 11.09 11.39
N THR A 13 -18.35 11.93 12.19
CA THR A 13 -16.89 11.94 12.35
C THR A 13 -16.43 10.69 13.12
N LEU A 14 -17.17 10.27 14.15
CA LEU A 14 -16.89 9.04 14.87
C LEU A 14 -17.10 7.79 14.01
N LYS A 15 -18.09 7.80 13.11
CA LYS A 15 -18.29 6.71 12.15
C LYS A 15 -17.12 6.58 11.17
N SER A 16 -16.63 7.67 10.58
CA SER A 16 -15.49 7.59 9.63
C SER A 16 -14.18 7.12 10.29
N GLN A 17 -13.99 7.43 11.58
CA GLN A 17 -12.84 6.97 12.34
C GLN A 17 -12.90 5.48 12.69
N LEU A 18 -14.10 4.92 12.84
CA LEU A 18 -14.31 3.48 13.12
C LEU A 18 -14.39 2.62 11.84
N THR A 19 -14.70 3.21 10.68
CA THR A 19 -14.87 2.47 9.42
C THR A 19 -13.58 2.14 8.68
N SER A 20 -12.45 2.80 8.98
CA SER A 20 -11.22 2.65 8.17
C SER A 20 -10.69 1.22 8.17
N THR A 21 -10.83 0.48 9.28
CA THR A 21 -10.34 -0.89 9.40
C THR A 21 -11.31 -1.90 8.76
N GLN A 22 -12.62 -1.67 8.87
CA GLN A 22 -13.64 -2.60 8.37
C GLN A 22 -13.77 -2.54 6.84
N GLU A 23 -13.61 -1.36 6.24
CA GLU A 23 -13.59 -1.19 4.79
C GLU A 23 -12.35 -1.85 4.17
N ALA A 24 -11.17 -1.65 4.79
CA ALA A 24 -9.92 -2.27 4.31
C ALA A 24 -9.94 -3.80 4.36
N TRP A 25 -10.76 -4.40 5.23
CA TRP A 25 -10.84 -5.86 5.40
C TRP A 25 -11.95 -6.52 4.58
N GLN A 26 -12.66 -5.75 3.76
CA GLN A 26 -13.77 -6.25 2.96
C GLN A 26 -13.30 -7.34 1.97
N GLY A 27 -13.94 -8.50 2.04
CA GLY A 27 -13.65 -9.63 1.14
C GLY A 27 -12.59 -10.62 1.65
N PHE A 28 -11.87 -10.31 2.72
CA PHE A 28 -10.94 -11.28 3.34
C PHE A 28 -11.67 -12.29 4.23
N LYS A 29 -11.19 -13.53 4.24
CA LYS A 29 -11.60 -14.58 5.18
C LYS A 29 -11.11 -14.23 6.58
N GLN A 30 -12.06 -14.07 7.50
CA GLN A 30 -11.79 -13.71 8.89
C GLN A 30 -11.06 -14.81 9.66
N GLY A 31 -10.35 -14.41 10.71
CA GLY A 31 -9.55 -15.32 11.53
C GLY A 31 -9.07 -14.69 12.83
N GLU A 32 -8.06 -15.32 13.45
CA GLU A 32 -7.42 -14.81 14.67
C GLU A 32 -6.73 -13.47 14.41
N TRP A 33 -6.30 -13.25 13.15
CA TRP A 33 -5.70 -11.99 12.68
C TRP A 33 -6.58 -10.74 12.83
N VAL A 34 -7.90 -10.91 12.98
CA VAL A 34 -8.85 -9.80 13.21
C VAL A 34 -8.85 -9.35 14.67
N LYS A 35 -8.45 -10.24 15.59
CA LYS A 35 -8.50 -10.03 17.05
C LYS A 35 -7.12 -9.74 17.64
N GLU A 36 -6.07 -10.26 17.03
CA GLU A 36 -4.68 -10.09 17.44
C GLU A 36 -3.77 -9.91 16.22
N VAL A 37 -2.55 -9.40 16.45
CA VAL A 37 -1.56 -9.25 15.39
C VAL A 37 -1.03 -10.62 14.98
N ASN A 38 -1.67 -11.24 13.98
CA ASN A 38 -1.33 -12.57 13.50
C ASN A 38 -1.29 -12.61 11.96
N VAL A 39 -0.16 -12.14 11.41
CA VAL A 39 0.05 -12.07 9.95
C VAL A 39 0.03 -13.45 9.29
N ARG A 40 0.44 -14.50 10.03
CA ARG A 40 0.46 -15.88 9.52
C ARG A 40 -0.94 -16.38 9.21
N ASP A 41 -1.88 -16.23 10.15
CA ASP A 41 -3.28 -16.64 9.96
C ASP A 41 -3.94 -15.85 8.80
N PHE A 42 -3.62 -14.56 8.66
CA PHE A 42 -4.09 -13.74 7.54
C PHE A 42 -3.63 -14.31 6.18
N ILE A 43 -2.32 -14.55 6.01
CA ILE A 43 -1.77 -15.06 4.74
C ILE A 43 -2.35 -16.44 4.42
N GLN A 44 -2.34 -17.37 5.39
CA GLN A 44 -2.81 -18.74 5.14
C GLN A 44 -4.28 -18.79 4.71
N LYS A 45 -5.12 -17.90 5.24
CA LYS A 45 -6.56 -17.87 4.89
C LYS A 45 -6.86 -17.15 3.58
N ASN A 46 -6.03 -16.16 3.20
CA ASN A 46 -6.35 -15.23 2.11
C ASN A 46 -5.44 -15.34 0.88
N TYR A 47 -4.30 -16.03 0.95
CA TYR A 47 -3.47 -16.24 -0.23
C TYR A 47 -4.12 -17.25 -1.19
N THR A 48 -4.01 -16.97 -2.49
CA THR A 48 -4.36 -17.93 -3.54
C THR A 48 -3.05 -18.35 -4.21
N PRO A 49 -2.63 -19.62 -4.09
CA PRO A 49 -1.43 -20.09 -4.78
C PRO A 49 -1.59 -19.91 -6.29
N TYR A 50 -0.64 -19.20 -6.89
CA TYR A 50 -0.55 -19.04 -8.34
C TYR A 50 0.38 -20.12 -8.90
N GLN A 51 -0.16 -20.97 -9.77
CA GLN A 51 0.57 -22.06 -10.45
C GLN A 51 0.68 -21.84 -11.97
N GLY A 52 0.29 -20.65 -12.45
CA GLY A 52 0.41 -20.28 -13.85
C GLY A 52 1.81 -19.83 -14.24
N ASP A 53 1.93 -19.18 -15.40
CA ASP A 53 3.18 -18.68 -15.96
C ASP A 53 3.25 -17.15 -15.95
N GLU A 54 4.26 -16.58 -16.60
CA GLU A 54 4.49 -15.14 -16.68
C GLU A 54 3.58 -14.41 -17.69
N SER A 55 2.65 -15.09 -18.36
CA SER A 55 1.85 -14.50 -19.45
C SER A 55 0.89 -13.40 -18.99
N PHE A 56 0.57 -13.31 -17.69
CA PHE A 56 -0.27 -12.24 -17.14
C PHE A 56 0.50 -10.95 -16.82
N LEU A 57 1.84 -10.97 -16.93
CA LEU A 57 2.66 -9.82 -16.59
C LEU A 57 2.45 -8.70 -17.60
N GLU A 58 2.22 -7.50 -17.08
CA GLU A 58 2.05 -6.29 -17.87
C GLU A 58 3.36 -5.49 -17.95
N THR A 59 3.50 -4.69 -19.01
CA THR A 59 4.65 -3.80 -19.18
C THR A 59 4.60 -2.62 -18.21
N VAL A 60 5.77 -2.00 -17.97
CA VAL A 60 5.88 -0.81 -17.12
C VAL A 60 5.01 0.34 -17.64
N THR A 61 4.47 1.14 -16.72
CA THR A 61 3.71 2.34 -17.09
C THR A 61 4.64 3.48 -17.53
N PRO A 62 4.16 4.44 -18.36
CA PRO A 62 4.97 5.60 -18.74
C PRO A 62 5.47 6.43 -17.54
N ALA A 63 4.65 6.51 -16.48
CA ALA A 63 5.03 7.21 -15.24
C ALA A 63 6.18 6.49 -14.52
N THR A 64 6.12 5.16 -14.44
CA THR A 64 7.20 4.33 -13.86
C THR A 64 8.49 4.46 -14.69
N ASP A 65 8.39 4.41 -16.02
CA ASP A 65 9.57 4.52 -16.89
C ASP A 65 10.24 5.89 -16.78
N THR A 66 9.45 6.97 -16.77
CA THR A 66 9.96 8.34 -16.61
C THR A 66 10.73 8.50 -15.30
N LEU A 67 10.11 8.12 -14.17
CA LEU A 67 10.74 8.21 -12.86
C LEU A 67 12.02 7.37 -12.80
N TRP A 68 11.98 6.15 -13.36
CA TRP A 68 13.14 5.27 -13.38
C TRP A 68 14.29 5.85 -14.22
N ASN A 69 14.00 6.51 -15.34
CA ASN A 69 14.99 7.16 -16.18
C ASN A 69 15.69 8.33 -15.46
N GLU A 70 14.96 9.11 -14.67
CA GLU A 70 15.55 10.18 -13.85
C GLU A 70 16.51 9.62 -12.80
N VAL A 71 16.07 8.60 -12.04
CA VAL A 71 16.89 7.94 -11.02
C VAL A 71 18.15 7.34 -11.64
N LYS A 72 18.03 6.63 -12.76
CA LYS A 72 19.18 6.08 -13.50
C LYS A 72 20.17 7.17 -13.91
N SER A 73 19.70 8.31 -14.41
CA SER A 73 20.56 9.43 -14.79
C SER A 73 21.37 9.98 -13.61
N LEU A 74 20.73 10.13 -12.44
CA LEU A 74 21.40 10.59 -11.22
C LEU A 74 22.46 9.59 -10.74
N MET A 75 22.16 8.28 -10.78
CA MET A 75 23.14 7.24 -10.43
C MET A 75 24.37 7.27 -11.35
N VAL A 76 24.18 7.48 -12.65
CA VAL A 76 25.30 7.64 -13.59
C VAL A 76 26.15 8.85 -13.23
N GLN A 77 25.53 9.99 -12.90
CA GLN A 77 26.25 11.18 -12.46
C GLN A 77 27.06 10.94 -11.19
N GLU A 78 26.50 10.20 -10.22
CA GLU A 78 27.19 9.84 -8.98
C GLU A 78 28.42 8.96 -9.26
N ILE A 79 28.26 7.90 -10.07
CA ILE A 79 29.37 7.01 -10.47
C ILE A 79 30.48 7.80 -11.17
N VAL A 80 30.11 8.70 -12.09
CA VAL A 80 31.05 9.57 -12.80
C VAL A 80 31.79 10.48 -11.82
N ARG A 81 31.09 11.15 -10.92
CA ARG A 81 31.72 12.03 -9.91
C ARG A 81 32.70 11.27 -9.02
N ILE A 82 32.31 10.10 -8.51
CA ILE A 82 33.20 9.27 -7.67
C ILE A 82 34.47 8.88 -8.42
N LYS A 83 34.34 8.47 -9.69
CA LYS A 83 35.48 8.07 -10.51
C LYS A 83 36.49 9.20 -10.74
N TYR A 84 36.03 10.43 -10.92
CA TYR A 84 36.89 11.59 -11.17
C TYR A 84 37.32 12.36 -9.90
N ALA A 85 36.73 12.07 -8.74
CA ALA A 85 37.10 12.69 -7.46
C ALA A 85 38.27 11.97 -6.74
N ILE A 86 38.69 10.80 -7.23
CA ILE A 86 39.73 9.94 -6.60
C ILE A 86 41.07 9.99 -7.37
N ILE A 87 41.13 10.70 -8.51
CA ILE A 87 42.36 10.99 -9.27
C ILE A 87 42.75 12.45 -9.01
#